data_AF-D5ZT34-F1
#
_entry.id   AF-D5ZT34-F1
#
_cell.length_a   1.000
_cell.length_b   1.000
_cell.length_c   1.000
_cell.angle_alpha   90.00
_cell.angle_beta   90.00
_cell.angle_gamma   90.00
#
_symmetry.space_group_name_H-M   'P 1'
#
loop_
_entity.id
_entity.type
_entity.pdbx_description
1 polymer ?
#
loop_
_entity_poly.entity_id
_entity_poly.type
_entity_poly.pdbx_seq_one_letter_code
_entity_poly.pdbx_strand_id
1 'polypeptide(L)'
;MPPVSRVWGWPRAGRPAGPASRPTVGSMADPGAAPPTPTSPAHDSPLARAERFVWLTARVLEQRLFAHQFRDGAADPVETALDAYRNEDGGYGHGLEPDLRGPVSRPLHTARALGVLDALGRCDGRRAERVCRYLTSVSTADGALPAVHPRRRDCPTVALRTGGGGPVGGGPARPA
;
A
#
# COMPACT_ATOMS: atom_id res chain seq x y z
N MET A 1 12.71 -14.08 11.89
CA MET A 1 11.58 -13.15 12.07
C MET A 1 10.52 -13.52 11.05
N PRO A 2 9.27 -13.79 11.46
CA PRO A 2 8.18 -14.01 10.50
C PRO A 2 7.87 -12.72 9.73
N PRO A 3 7.40 -12.79 8.47
CA PRO A 3 7.04 -11.61 7.70
C PRO A 3 5.82 -10.89 8.31
N VAL A 4 5.83 -9.56 8.23
CA VAL A 4 4.87 -8.64 8.86
C VAL A 4 3.47 -8.68 8.22
N SER A 5 3.29 -9.52 7.21
CA SER A 5 2.04 -9.73 6.46
C SER A 5 0.83 -10.08 7.35
N ARG A 6 1.07 -10.49 8.61
CA ARG A 6 0.02 -10.76 9.61
C ARG A 6 -0.63 -9.50 10.20
N VAL A 7 0.00 -8.33 10.15
CA VAL A 7 -0.52 -7.14 10.86
C VAL A 7 -1.62 -6.40 10.09
N TRP A 8 -1.76 -6.62 8.78
CA TRP A 8 -2.71 -5.89 7.92
C TRP A 8 -3.77 -6.76 7.19
N GLY A 9 -3.90 -8.04 7.56
CA GLY A 9 -5.04 -8.88 7.14
C GLY A 9 -5.17 -9.15 5.63
N TRP A 10 -4.12 -8.98 4.83
CA TRP A 10 -4.17 -9.26 3.40
C TRP A 10 -3.98 -10.76 3.12
N PRO A 11 -4.89 -11.42 2.39
CA PRO A 11 -4.69 -12.80 1.96
C PRO A 11 -3.57 -12.87 0.92
N ARG A 12 -2.60 -13.75 1.15
CA ARG A 12 -1.60 -14.12 0.17
C ARG A 12 -2.30 -14.91 -0.94
N ALA A 13 -2.46 -14.33 -2.13
CA ALA A 13 -2.84 -15.09 -3.31
C ALA A 13 -1.72 -16.11 -3.60
N GLY A 14 -2.01 -17.40 -3.40
CA GLY A 14 -1.10 -18.47 -3.75
C GLY A 14 -0.93 -18.52 -5.27
N ARG A 15 0.33 -18.56 -5.74
CA ARG A 15 0.66 -18.88 -7.14
C ARG A 15 0.08 -20.26 -7.48
N PRO A 16 -0.83 -20.40 -8.47
CA PRO A 16 -1.15 -21.72 -8.98
C PRO A 16 0.06 -22.23 -9.80
N ALA A 17 0.54 -23.42 -9.45
CA ALA A 17 1.48 -24.16 -10.28
C ALA A 17 0.74 -24.61 -11.55
N GLY A 18 1.23 -24.18 -12.72
CA GLY A 18 0.67 -24.59 -14.00
C GLY A 18 0.91 -26.09 -14.26
N PRO A 19 -0.08 -26.85 -14.76
CA PRO A 19 0.15 -28.24 -15.12
C PRO A 19 0.86 -28.35 -16.48
N ALA A 20 1.89 -29.21 -16.53
CA ALA A 20 2.57 -29.62 -17.75
C ALA A 20 1.66 -30.52 -18.61
N SER A 21 1.50 -30.19 -19.89
CA SER A 21 0.74 -30.98 -20.86
C SER A 21 1.61 -32.08 -21.49
N ARG A 22 1.07 -33.30 -21.61
CA ARG A 22 1.52 -34.33 -22.56
C ARG A 22 0.38 -34.65 -23.55
N PRO A 23 0.67 -34.95 -24.82
CA PRO A 23 -0.35 -35.26 -25.80
C PRO A 23 -0.70 -36.76 -25.79
N THR A 24 -1.99 -37.07 -25.92
CA THR A 24 -2.49 -38.40 -26.31
C THR A 24 -3.46 -38.23 -27.47
N VAL A 25 -3.27 -39.05 -28.49
CA VAL A 25 -3.95 -39.07 -29.78
C VAL A 25 -5.33 -39.75 -29.72
N GLY A 26 -6.30 -39.15 -30.44
CA GLY A 26 -7.34 -39.82 -31.24
C GLY A 26 -8.47 -40.60 -30.57
N SER A 27 -9.70 -40.06 -30.63
CA SER A 27 -10.91 -40.86 -30.86
C SER A 27 -12.04 -40.01 -31.46
N MET A 28 -12.89 -40.67 -32.26
CA MET A 28 -13.83 -40.16 -33.27
C MET A 28 -15.07 -39.42 -32.73
N ALA A 29 -15.67 -38.66 -33.65
CA ALA A 29 -16.80 -37.77 -33.50
C ALA A 29 -18.11 -38.42 -33.04
N ASP A 30 -18.87 -37.64 -32.26
CA ASP A 30 -20.30 -37.81 -31.99
C ASP A 30 -21.02 -36.49 -32.39
N PRO A 31 -21.89 -36.47 -33.42
CA PRO A 31 -22.56 -35.25 -33.86
C PRO A 31 -23.88 -35.09 -33.10
N GLY A 32 -23.80 -34.56 -31.89
CA GLY A 32 -24.98 -34.37 -31.04
C GLY A 32 -24.81 -33.29 -29.97
N ALA A 33 -24.02 -32.24 -30.22
CA ALA A 33 -23.86 -31.14 -29.27
C ALA A 33 -24.70 -29.93 -29.70
N ALA A 34 -25.66 -29.55 -28.86
CA ALA A 34 -26.35 -28.27 -28.91
C ALA A 34 -25.35 -27.11 -29.05
N PRO A 35 -25.70 -26.00 -29.71
CA PRO A 35 -24.76 -24.88 -29.88
C PRO A 35 -24.23 -24.46 -28.51
N PRO A 36 -22.91 -24.24 -28.35
CA PRO A 36 -22.38 -23.75 -27.10
C PRO A 36 -23.09 -22.44 -26.79
N THR A 37 -23.70 -22.37 -25.61
CA THR A 37 -24.22 -21.11 -25.09
C THR A 37 -23.10 -20.08 -25.16
N PRO A 38 -23.35 -18.86 -25.68
CA PRO A 38 -22.31 -17.84 -25.72
C PRO A 38 -21.86 -17.61 -24.28
N THR A 39 -20.62 -17.97 -23.98
CA THR A 39 -19.98 -17.71 -22.71
C THR A 39 -20.12 -16.20 -22.47
N SER A 40 -20.95 -15.80 -21.51
CA SER A 40 -21.12 -14.40 -21.15
C SER A 40 -19.72 -13.77 -21.05
N PRO A 41 -19.48 -12.64 -21.72
CA PRO A 41 -18.13 -12.10 -21.81
C PRO A 41 -17.62 -11.83 -20.38
N ALA A 42 -16.32 -12.03 -20.16
CA ALA A 42 -15.63 -12.01 -18.87
C ALA A 42 -15.67 -10.66 -18.10
N HIS A 43 -16.64 -9.80 -18.40
CA HIS A 43 -16.80 -8.44 -17.90
C HIS A 43 -17.47 -8.34 -16.52
N ASP A 44 -18.09 -9.42 -16.01
CA ASP A 44 -18.91 -9.36 -14.78
C ASP A 44 -18.28 -9.97 -13.52
N SER A 45 -17.01 -10.40 -13.57
CA SER A 45 -16.36 -10.86 -12.34
C SER A 45 -16.09 -9.68 -11.37
N PRO A 46 -16.16 -9.89 -10.04
CA PRO A 46 -15.76 -8.86 -9.07
C PRO A 46 -14.35 -8.32 -9.32
N LEU A 47 -13.41 -9.17 -9.74
CA LEU A 47 -12.05 -8.77 -10.08
C LEU A 47 -12.00 -7.88 -11.32
N ALA A 48 -12.76 -8.20 -12.38
CA ALA A 48 -12.84 -7.37 -13.57
C ALA A 48 -13.46 -5.99 -13.28
N ARG A 49 -14.46 -5.92 -12.40
CA ARG A 49 -15.02 -4.64 -11.93
C ARG A 49 -14.01 -3.84 -11.11
N ALA A 50 -13.29 -4.50 -10.20
CA ALA A 50 -12.24 -3.86 -9.40
C ALA A 50 -11.10 -3.32 -10.27
N GLU A 51 -10.64 -4.11 -11.26
CA GLU A 51 -9.61 -3.69 -12.21
C GLU A 51 -10.04 -2.45 -12.99
N ARG A 52 -11.26 -2.45 -13.53
CA ARG A 52 -11.83 -1.29 -14.22
C ARG A 52 -11.87 -0.06 -13.31
N PHE A 53 -12.32 -0.22 -12.08
CA PHE A 53 -12.36 0.88 -11.11
C PHE A 53 -10.96 1.45 -10.83
N VAL A 54 -9.97 0.59 -10.59
CA VAL A 54 -8.58 1.01 -10.31
C VAL A 54 -7.99 1.75 -11.52
N TRP A 55 -8.24 1.28 -12.75
CA TRP A 55 -7.68 1.91 -13.96
C TRP A 55 -8.29 3.28 -14.24
N LEU A 56 -9.54 3.50 -13.84
CA LEU A 56 -10.25 4.76 -14.06
C LEU A 56 -10.01 5.79 -12.95
N THR A 57 -9.68 5.36 -11.72
CA THR A 57 -9.72 6.26 -10.55
C THR A 57 -8.43 6.30 -9.73
N ALA A 58 -7.63 5.24 -9.75
CA ALA A 58 -6.47 5.14 -8.88
C ALA A 58 -5.25 5.84 -9.48
N ARG A 59 -4.31 6.23 -8.61
CA ARG A 59 -3.03 6.80 -9.06
C ARG A 59 -2.16 5.70 -9.67
N VAL A 60 -1.13 6.10 -10.40
CA VAL A 60 -0.18 5.18 -11.05
C VAL A 60 0.36 4.15 -10.07
N LEU A 61 0.72 4.54 -8.85
CA LEU A 61 1.24 3.61 -7.83
C LEU A 61 0.25 2.48 -7.52
N GLU A 62 -1.02 2.81 -7.25
CA GLU A 62 -2.05 1.82 -6.97
C GLU A 62 -2.37 0.93 -8.20
N GLN A 63 -2.33 1.48 -9.41
CA GLN A 63 -2.48 0.69 -10.63
C GLN A 63 -1.35 -0.34 -10.76
N ARG A 64 -0.09 0.06 -10.53
CA ARG A 64 1.05 -0.88 -10.59
C ARG A 64 0.97 -1.93 -9.49
N LEU A 65 0.58 -1.54 -8.27
CA LEU A 65 0.36 -2.48 -7.16
C LEU A 65 -0.72 -3.51 -7.48
N PHE A 66 -1.84 -3.07 -8.07
CA PHE A 66 -2.90 -3.99 -8.48
C PHE A 66 -2.41 -4.98 -9.55
N ALA A 67 -1.69 -4.49 -10.57
CA ALA A 67 -1.12 -5.36 -11.61
C ALA A 67 -0.15 -6.40 -11.01
N HIS A 68 0.71 -5.97 -10.08
CA HIS A 68 1.63 -6.88 -9.39
C HIS A 68 0.88 -7.96 -8.59
N GLN A 69 -0.16 -7.57 -7.84
CA GLN A 69 -0.86 -8.46 -6.93
C GLN A 69 -1.84 -9.42 -7.62
N PHE A 70 -2.50 -8.99 -8.71
CA PHE A 70 -3.62 -9.73 -9.31
C PHE A 70 -3.39 -10.16 -10.76
N ARG A 71 -2.34 -9.67 -11.42
CA ARG A 71 -2.07 -9.90 -12.85
C ARG A 71 -0.63 -10.38 -13.10
N ASP A 72 0.03 -10.94 -12.08
CA ASP A 72 1.41 -11.42 -12.14
C ASP A 72 2.41 -10.37 -12.68
N GLY A 73 2.10 -9.08 -12.46
CA GLY A 73 2.96 -7.98 -12.89
C GLY A 73 4.30 -7.99 -12.14
N ALA A 74 5.35 -7.48 -12.78
CA ALA A 74 6.66 -7.34 -12.13
C ALA A 74 6.64 -6.31 -10.98
N ALA A 75 7.58 -6.44 -10.04
CA ALA A 75 7.75 -5.49 -8.94
C ALA A 75 8.42 -4.16 -9.37
N ASP A 76 9.27 -4.19 -10.40
CA ASP A 76 10.07 -3.03 -10.84
C ASP A 76 9.21 -1.80 -11.24
N PRO A 77 8.07 -1.96 -11.97
CA PRO A 77 7.17 -0.84 -12.25
C PRO A 77 6.56 -0.21 -11.00
N VAL A 78 6.31 -1.00 -9.95
CA VAL A 78 5.80 -0.48 -8.67
C VAL A 78 6.90 0.34 -7.99
N GLU A 79 8.12 -0.17 -7.95
CA GLU A 79 9.25 0.56 -7.36
C GLU A 79 9.53 1.86 -8.09
N THR A 80 9.49 1.84 -9.42
CA THR A 80 9.67 3.04 -10.25
C THR A 80 8.62 4.09 -9.92
N ALA A 81 7.35 3.68 -9.78
CA ALA A 81 6.28 4.58 -9.39
C ALA A 81 6.44 5.10 -7.95
N LEU A 82 6.98 4.28 -7.04
CA LEU A 82 7.24 4.67 -5.65
C LEU A 82 8.41 5.65 -5.53
N ASP A 83 9.43 5.52 -6.37
CA ASP A 83 10.61 6.41 -6.37
C ASP A 83 10.24 7.86 -6.70
N ALA A 84 9.14 8.10 -7.43
CA ALA A 84 8.63 9.45 -7.67
C ALA A 84 8.18 10.19 -6.39
N TYR A 85 7.97 9.48 -5.28
CA TYR A 85 7.59 10.06 -3.99
C TYR A 85 8.77 10.19 -3.02
N ARG A 86 9.97 9.77 -3.43
CA ARG A 86 11.15 9.73 -2.56
C ARG A 86 11.85 11.10 -2.50
N ASN A 87 12.27 11.48 -1.30
CA ASN A 87 13.09 12.67 -1.08
C ASN A 87 14.56 12.32 -0.80
N GLU A 88 15.45 13.31 -0.95
CA GLU A 88 16.89 13.19 -0.73
C GLU A 88 17.25 12.85 0.73
N ASP A 89 16.39 13.22 1.68
CA ASP A 89 16.55 12.93 3.11
C ASP A 89 16.30 11.45 3.48
N GLY A 90 15.93 10.62 2.50
CA GLY A 90 15.63 9.20 2.69
C GLY A 90 14.19 8.92 3.11
N GLY A 91 13.37 9.95 3.34
CA GLY A 91 11.94 9.85 3.57
C GLY A 91 11.12 9.90 2.28
N TYR A 92 9.79 9.90 2.45
CA TYR A 92 8.83 10.00 1.35
C TYR A 92 7.86 11.16 1.56
N GLY A 93 7.44 11.78 0.45
CA GLY A 93 6.59 12.96 0.42
C GLY A 93 5.57 12.92 -0.72
N HIS A 94 5.32 14.09 -1.32
CA HIS A 94 4.52 14.28 -2.54
C HIS A 94 3.11 13.67 -2.51
N GLY A 95 2.51 13.59 -1.33
CA GLY A 95 1.16 13.04 -1.18
C GLY A 95 1.08 11.52 -1.38
N LEU A 96 2.16 10.79 -1.11
CA LEU A 96 2.16 9.32 -1.15
C LEU A 96 1.03 8.72 -0.28
N GLU A 97 0.91 9.26 0.93
CA GLU A 97 -0.23 9.02 1.81
C GLU A 97 -1.35 9.98 1.38
N PRO A 98 -2.51 9.49 0.89
CA PRO A 98 -3.54 10.33 0.28
C PRO A 98 -4.10 11.40 1.22
N ASP A 99 -4.13 11.14 2.53
CA ASP A 99 -4.62 12.07 3.55
C ASP A 99 -3.67 13.24 3.80
N LEU A 100 -2.41 13.11 3.36
CA LEU A 100 -1.39 14.12 3.51
C LEU A 100 -1.05 14.72 2.15
N ARG A 101 -0.96 16.05 2.08
CA ARG A 101 -0.53 16.77 0.88
C ARG A 101 0.81 17.46 1.11
N GLY A 102 1.49 17.73 0.00
CA GLY A 102 2.75 18.48 -0.02
C GLY A 102 3.99 17.61 -0.24
N PRO A 103 5.10 18.24 -0.62
CA PRO A 103 6.33 17.55 -1.06
C PRO A 103 7.16 17.01 0.11
N VAL A 104 6.91 17.47 1.33
CA VAL A 104 7.78 17.24 2.49
C VAL A 104 7.74 15.79 2.97
N SER A 105 8.91 15.27 3.34
CA SER A 105 9.03 13.97 4.00
C SER A 105 8.28 13.92 5.33
N ARG A 106 7.39 12.94 5.49
CA ARG A 106 6.66 12.72 6.75
C ARG A 106 6.68 11.26 7.18
N PRO A 107 6.70 10.96 8.49
CA PRO A 107 6.68 9.58 8.97
C PRO A 107 5.54 8.74 8.37
N LEU A 108 4.36 9.32 8.19
CA LEU A 108 3.21 8.59 7.64
C LEU A 108 3.38 8.26 6.14
N HIS A 109 3.93 9.18 5.34
CA HIS A 109 4.33 8.87 3.96
C HIS A 109 5.37 7.75 3.92
N THR A 110 6.37 7.82 4.80
CA THR A 110 7.43 6.79 4.88
C THR A 110 6.89 5.44 5.33
N ALA A 111 5.93 5.41 6.26
CA ALA A 111 5.24 4.19 6.67
C ALA A 111 4.44 3.59 5.51
N ARG A 112 3.75 4.42 4.71
CA ARG A 112 3.06 3.97 3.50
C ARG A 112 4.04 3.34 2.49
N ALA A 113 5.21 3.96 2.29
CA ALA A 113 6.25 3.41 1.42
C ALA A 113 6.78 2.05 1.91
N LEU A 114 6.98 1.89 3.22
CA LEU A 114 7.39 0.61 3.81
C LEU A 114 6.34 -0.48 3.57
N GLY A 115 5.05 -0.17 3.72
CA GLY A 115 3.98 -1.12 3.42
C GLY A 115 3.97 -1.56 1.96
N VAL A 116 4.27 -0.66 1.03
CA VAL A 116 4.44 -0.98 -0.39
C VAL A 116 5.64 -1.91 -0.61
N LEU A 117 6.80 -1.58 -0.05
CA LEU A 117 8.01 -2.40 -0.20
C LEU A 117 7.85 -3.79 0.42
N ASP A 118 7.13 -3.90 1.54
CA ASP A 118 6.82 -5.19 2.18
C ASP A 118 5.94 -6.06 1.28
N ALA A 119 4.92 -5.47 0.66
CA ALA A 119 4.06 -6.16 -0.30
C ALA A 119 4.84 -6.68 -1.52
N LEU A 120 5.91 -5.99 -1.92
CA LEU A 120 6.80 -6.43 -3.00
C LEU A 120 7.85 -7.47 -2.55
N GLY A 121 7.99 -7.71 -1.24
CA GLY A 121 9.08 -8.50 -0.69
C GLY A 121 10.45 -7.84 -0.86
N ARG A 122 10.50 -6.50 -0.96
CA ARG A 122 11.73 -5.69 -1.17
C ARG A 122 12.05 -4.80 0.03
N CYS A 123 11.68 -5.25 1.22
CA CYS A 123 11.99 -4.61 2.50
C CYS A 123 13.41 -4.93 2.99
N ASP A 124 14.41 -4.82 2.12
CA ASP A 124 15.80 -5.13 2.46
C ASP A 124 16.82 -4.16 1.82
N GLY A 125 18.09 -4.35 2.20
CA GLY A 125 19.24 -3.65 1.65
C GLY A 125 19.27 -2.14 1.91
N ARG A 126 19.99 -1.43 1.02
CA ARG A 126 20.27 0.01 1.17
C ARG A 126 19.01 0.88 1.21
N ARG A 127 17.91 0.43 0.62
CA ARG A 127 16.65 1.18 0.60
C ARG A 127 16.00 1.17 1.97
N ALA A 128 15.91 -0.01 2.61
CA ALA A 128 15.42 -0.15 3.98
C ALA A 128 16.31 0.62 4.97
N GLU A 129 17.64 0.54 4.83
CA GLU A 129 18.58 1.29 5.67
C GLU A 129 18.36 2.82 5.62
N ARG A 130 18.14 3.38 4.43
CA ARG A 130 17.85 4.83 4.28
C ARG A 130 16.55 5.22 4.96
N VAL A 131 15.52 4.37 4.83
CA VAL A 131 14.24 4.62 5.48
C VAL A 131 14.37 4.55 7.00
N CYS A 132 15.04 3.53 7.53
CA CYS A 132 15.29 3.41 8.96
C CYS A 132 16.08 4.61 9.49
N ARG A 133 17.12 5.04 8.76
CA ARG A 133 17.89 6.25 9.12
C ARG A 133 17.02 7.49 9.18
N TYR A 134 16.16 7.71 8.18
CA TYR A 134 15.20 8.80 8.19
C TYR A 134 14.28 8.71 9.41
N LEU A 135 13.65 7.56 9.65
CA LEU A 135 12.73 7.37 10.77
C LEU A 135 13.41 7.62 12.12
N THR A 136 14.61 7.08 12.33
CA THR A 136 15.41 7.35 13.53
C THR A 136 15.72 8.84 13.70
N SER A 137 15.99 9.57 12.61
CA SER A 137 16.30 11.00 12.68
C SER A 137 15.11 11.88 13.07
N VAL A 138 13.88 11.40 12.84
CA VAL A 138 12.63 12.13 13.15
C VAL A 138 11.90 11.57 14.37
N SER A 139 12.42 10.51 14.99
CA SER A 139 11.90 9.94 16.24
C SER A 139 12.20 10.85 17.44
N THR A 140 11.29 10.87 18.41
CA THR A 140 11.53 11.48 19.72
C THR A 140 12.54 10.66 20.53
N ALA A 141 13.03 11.21 21.65
CA ALA A 141 13.91 10.48 22.57
C ALA A 141 13.31 9.15 23.05
N ASP A 142 11.98 9.10 23.18
CA ASP A 142 11.22 7.90 23.56
C ASP A 142 10.93 6.96 22.36
N GLY A 143 11.44 7.29 21.17
CA GLY A 143 11.25 6.50 19.94
C GLY A 143 9.94 6.77 19.20
N ALA A 144 9.10 7.70 19.66
CA ALA A 144 7.83 8.00 19.01
C ALA A 144 8.02 8.77 17.69
N LEU A 145 7.18 8.50 16.70
CA LEU A 145 7.13 9.29 15.46
C LEU A 145 6.06 10.38 15.61
N PRO A 146 6.42 11.67 15.53
CA PRO A 146 5.45 12.75 15.72
C PRO A 146 4.43 12.78 14.57
N ALA A 147 3.14 12.77 14.92
CA ALA A 147 2.03 12.88 13.95
C ALA A 147 2.03 14.23 13.22
N VAL A 148 2.47 15.29 13.91
CA VAL A 148 2.69 16.62 13.34
C VAL A 148 4.12 17.02 13.70
N HIS A 149 5.00 17.08 12.70
CA HIS A 149 6.36 17.55 12.94
C HIS A 149 6.33 19.07 13.13
N PRO A 150 6.86 19.63 14.25
CA PRO A 150 6.74 21.06 14.56
C PRO A 150 7.51 21.99 13.61
N ARG A 151 8.24 21.47 12.61
CA ARG A 151 9.20 22.24 11.81
C ARG A 151 8.61 23.01 10.64
N ARG A 152 7.35 22.82 10.21
CA ARG A 152 6.94 23.30 8.87
C ARG A 152 5.48 23.77 8.82
N ARG A 153 5.28 25.08 9.04
CA ARG A 153 4.01 25.80 8.94
C ARG A 153 3.50 26.02 7.50
N ASP A 154 4.32 25.71 6.49
CA ASP A 154 4.10 26.19 5.12
C ASP A 154 3.42 25.17 4.18
N CYS A 155 3.00 24.02 4.71
CA CYS A 155 2.21 23.05 3.95
C CYS A 155 0.77 23.05 4.45
N PRO A 156 -0.24 23.10 3.55
CA PRO A 156 -1.64 23.02 3.94
C PRO A 156 -1.85 21.71 4.71
N THR A 157 -2.25 21.85 5.98
CA THR A 157 -2.43 20.75 6.92
C THR A 157 -3.90 20.70 7.29
N VAL A 158 -4.50 19.53 7.23
CA VAL A 158 -5.82 19.31 7.82
C VAL A 158 -5.67 19.23 9.33
N ALA A 159 -6.52 19.93 10.08
CA ALA A 159 -6.48 19.87 11.54
C ALA A 159 -6.83 18.44 11.98
N LEU A 160 -5.82 17.69 12.46
CA LEU A 160 -6.06 16.45 13.18
C LEU A 160 -6.83 16.81 14.45
N ARG A 161 -8.00 16.21 14.63
CA ARG A 161 -8.79 16.34 15.86
C ARG A 161 -7.96 15.81 17.01
N THR A 162 -7.30 16.71 17.73
CA THR A 162 -6.73 16.42 19.04
C THR A 162 -7.91 16.03 19.94
N GLY A 163 -7.99 14.75 20.32
CA GLY A 163 -8.88 14.34 21.39
C GLY A 163 -8.59 15.21 22.60
N GLY A 164 -9.60 15.95 23.05
CA GLY A 164 -9.46 16.92 24.13
C GLY A 164 -9.02 16.21 25.41
N GLY A 165 -7.73 16.30 25.73
CA GLY A 165 -7.27 16.23 27.11
C GLY A 165 -7.75 17.52 27.78
N GLY A 166 -8.94 17.47 28.39
CA GLY A 166 -9.40 18.57 29.23
C GLY A 166 -8.39 18.84 30.35
N PRO A 167 -8.19 20.09 30.76
CA PRO A 167 -7.34 20.38 31.91
C PRO A 167 -7.94 19.72 33.16
N VAL A 168 -7.11 18.97 33.89
CA VAL A 168 -7.39 18.59 35.28
C VAL A 168 -7.51 19.87 36.09
N GLY A 169 -8.75 20.34 36.27
CA GLY A 169 -9.07 21.50 37.09
C GLY A 169 -8.79 21.16 38.55
N GLY A 170 -7.74 21.78 39.11
CA GLY A 170 -7.54 21.85 40.55
C GLY A 170 -8.72 22.57 41.19
N GLY A 171 -9.52 21.85 41.98
CA GLY A 171 -10.58 22.44 42.78
C GLY A 171 -9.98 23.26 43.94
N PRO A 172 -10.49 24.46 44.25
CA PRO A 172 -10.02 25.22 45.40
C PRO A 172 -10.48 24.57 46.72
N ALA A 173 -9.59 24.59 47.71
CA ALA A 173 -9.86 24.20 49.08
C ALA A 173 -11.05 25.00 49.66
N ARG A 174 -12.03 24.32 50.26
CA ARG A 174 -13.10 24.96 51.05
C ARG A 174 -12.61 25.19 52.48
N PRO A 175 -12.75 26.40 53.04
CA PRO A 175 -12.63 26.61 54.48
C PRO A 175 -14.00 26.52 55.17
N ALA A 176 -14.01 25.80 56.30
CA ALA A 176 -14.77 25.96 57.55
C ALA A 176 -15.06 24.58 58.15
#